data_AF-A0A2E6H682-F1
#
_entry.id   AF-A0A2E6H682-F1
#
_cell.length_a   1.000
_cell.length_b   1.000
_cell.length_c   1.000
_cell.angle_alpha   90.00
_cell.angle_beta   90.00
_cell.angle_gamma   90.00
#
_symmetry.space_group_name_H-M   'P 1'
#
loop_
_entity.id
_entity.type
_entity.pdbx_description
1 polymer ?
#
loop_
_entity_poly.entity_id
_entity_poly.type
_entity_poly.pdbx_seq_one_letter_code
_entity_poly.pdbx_strand_id
1 'polypeptide(L)'
;MDFLKFTILNEKADQQIGVDEQVILINKNHIVSIKPINIMLSEGEVLKGYWIRNSNGKKYKATQIPSEVEALLGPLNSNLPFEEEVAPLN
;
A
#
# COMPACT_ATOMS: atom_id res chain seq x y z
N MET A 1 13.60 18.50 -5.75
CA MET A 1 13.17 17.22 -5.15
C MET A 1 11.68 17.33 -4.96
N ASP A 2 10.93 16.34 -5.43
CA ASP A 2 9.46 16.34 -5.39
C ASP A 2 8.98 15.30 -4.38
N PHE A 3 8.15 15.70 -3.41
CA PHE A 3 7.75 14.87 -2.30
C PHE A 3 6.24 14.67 -2.29
N LEU A 4 5.85 13.41 -2.11
CA LEU A 4 4.47 12.99 -2.06
C LEU A 4 4.08 12.59 -0.64
N LYS A 5 2.89 13.02 -0.22
CA LYS A 5 2.34 12.76 1.11
C LYS A 5 1.55 11.45 1.11
N PHE A 6 1.92 10.55 2.00
CA PHE A 6 1.25 9.27 2.19
C PHE A 6 0.82 9.11 3.65
N THR A 7 -0.30 8.42 3.85
CA THR A 7 -0.70 7.94 5.17
C THR A 7 -0.41 6.45 5.22
N ILE A 8 0.48 6.03 6.10
CA ILE A 8 0.95 4.64 6.22
C ILE A 8 0.59 4.02 7.55
N LEU A 9 0.47 2.70 7.56
CA LEU A 9 0.31 1.91 8.78
C LEU A 9 1.65 1.82 9.52
N ASN A 10 1.59 1.99 10.83
CA ASN A 10 2.73 1.79 11.71
C ASN A 10 2.90 0.31 12.06
N GLU A 11 3.81 -0.37 11.37
CA GLU A 11 4.10 -1.80 11.60
C GLU A 11 4.67 -2.09 13.01
N LYS A 12 5.14 -1.08 13.75
CA LYS A 12 5.68 -1.27 15.11
C LYS A 12 4.62 -1.23 16.22
N ALA A 13 3.36 -0.98 15.88
CA ALA A 13 2.23 -0.99 16.81
C ALA A 13 1.63 -2.40 16.98
N ASP A 14 2.45 -3.46 16.85
CA ASP A 14 2.09 -4.89 16.96
C ASP A 14 1.35 -5.30 18.26
N GLN A 15 1.12 -4.37 19.18
CA GLN A 15 0.54 -4.63 20.51
C GLN A 15 -0.55 -3.63 20.94
N GLN A 16 -0.91 -2.65 20.10
CA GLN A 16 -1.93 -1.66 20.48
C GLN A 16 -3.22 -1.89 19.71
N ILE A 17 -4.33 -1.96 20.44
CA ILE A 17 -5.69 -2.08 19.95
C ILE A 17 -5.98 -0.82 19.12
N GLY A 18 -5.79 -0.89 17.80
CA GLY A 18 -6.07 0.20 16.88
C GLY A 18 -5.17 0.23 15.64
N VAL A 19 -5.72 0.73 14.53
CA VAL A 19 -4.96 1.05 13.32
C VAL A 19 -4.17 2.33 13.58
N ASP A 20 -2.88 2.22 13.91
CA ASP A 20 -2.01 3.39 14.07
C ASP A 20 -1.49 3.86 12.70
N GLU A 21 -2.00 5.01 12.27
CA GLU A 21 -1.63 5.65 11.01
C GLU A 21 -0.63 6.78 11.25
N GLN A 22 0.39 6.87 10.41
CA GLN A 22 1.32 8.00 10.39
C GLN A 22 1.44 8.60 9.00
N VAL A 23 1.59 9.93 8.97
CA VAL A 23 1.84 10.66 7.73
C VAL A 23 3.33 10.68 7.45
N ILE A 24 3.72 10.30 6.23
CA ILE A 24 5.11 10.40 5.75
C ILE A 24 5.20 11.13 4.41
N LEU A 25 6.37 11.71 4.15
CA LEU A 25 6.73 12.28 2.85
C LEU A 25 7.74 11.35 2.17
N ILE A 26 7.43 10.88 0.97
CA ILE A 26 8.35 10.08 0.16
C ILE A 26 8.73 10.88 -1.08
N ASN A 27 10.03 10.97 -1.37
CA ASN A 27 10.48 11.58 -2.61
C ASN A 27 10.03 10.72 -3.80
N LYS A 28 9.26 11.34 -4.70
CA LYS A 28 8.62 10.72 -5.87
C LYS A 28 9.61 9.94 -6.73
N ASN A 29 10.82 10.47 -6.91
CA ASN A 29 11.85 9.88 -7.75
C ASN A 29 12.41 8.55 -7.21
N HIS A 30 12.15 8.23 -5.94
CA HIS A 30 12.57 6.97 -5.34
C HIS A 30 11.44 5.94 -5.25
N ILE A 31 10.21 6.31 -5.60
CA ILE A 31 9.10 5.36 -5.63
C ILE A 31 9.26 4.45 -6.85
N VAL A 32 9.39 3.13 -6.59
CA VAL A 32 9.54 2.10 -7.61
C VAL A 32 8.19 1.56 -8.06
N SER A 33 7.28 1.32 -7.11
CA SER A 33 5.93 0.86 -7.44
C SER A 33 4.93 1.20 -6.35
N ILE A 34 3.68 1.41 -6.74
CA ILE A 34 2.53 1.48 -5.84
C ILE A 34 1.53 0.43 -6.33
N LYS A 35 1.16 -0.52 -5.47
CA LYS A 35 0.22 -1.59 -5.82
C LYS A 35 -0.93 -1.65 -4.83
N PRO A 36 -2.19 -1.68 -5.28
CA PRO A 36 -3.32 -1.85 -4.38
C PRO A 36 -3.29 -3.23 -3.72
N ILE A 37 -3.67 -3.30 -2.44
CA ILE A 37 -3.68 -4.52 -1.61
C ILE A 37 -4.87 -4.54 -0.65
N ASN A 38 -5.20 -5.74 -0.18
CA ASN A 38 -6.01 -5.96 1.01
C ASN A 38 -5.09 -6.16 2.22
N ILE A 39 -5.31 -5.39 3.28
CA ILE A 39 -4.54 -5.41 4.52
C ILE A 39 -5.41 -6.09 5.58
N MET A 40 -4.97 -7.25 6.07
CA MET A 40 -5.64 -7.92 7.19
C MET A 40 -5.23 -7.27 8.50
N LEU A 41 -6.23 -6.88 9.29
CA LEU A 41 -6.08 -6.33 10.64
C LEU A 41 -6.32 -7.43 11.69
N SER A 42 -5.84 -7.17 12.91
CA SER A 42 -5.83 -8.14 14.02
C SER A 42 -7.21 -8.67 14.41
N GLU A 43 -8.28 -7.95 14.10
CA GLU A 43 -9.67 -8.29 14.45
C GLU A 43 -10.43 -8.98 13.30
N GLY A 44 -9.73 -9.42 12.25
CA GLY A 44 -10.34 -10.06 11.08
C GLY A 44 -10.93 -9.07 10.07
N GLU A 45 -10.79 -7.78 10.32
CA GLU A 45 -11.16 -6.73 9.37
C GLU A 45 -10.16 -6.66 8.22
N VAL A 46 -10.67 -6.37 7.02
CA VAL A 46 -9.86 -6.17 5.82
C VAL A 46 -9.94 -4.71 5.39
N LEU A 47 -8.80 -4.02 5.45
CA LEU A 47 -8.64 -2.65 5.00
C LEU A 47 -8.05 -2.62 3.59
N LYS A 48 -8.66 -1.87 2.67
CA LYS A 48 -8.07 -1.62 1.35
C LYS A 48 -6.96 -0.59 1.47
N GLY A 49 -5.81 -0.88 0.88
CA GLY A 49 -4.66 0.01 0.91
C GLY A 49 -3.71 -0.23 -0.25
N TYR A 50 -2.46 0.18 -0.08
CA TYR A 50 -1.43 0.11 -1.10
C TYR A 50 -0.08 -0.34 -0.54
N TRP A 51 0.63 -1.20 -1.27
CA TRP A 51 2.06 -1.39 -1.10
C TRP A 51 2.82 -0.30 -1.84
N ILE A 52 3.64 0.47 -1.12
CA ILE A 52 4.61 1.40 -1.71
C ILE A 52 5.98 0.77 -1.59
N ARG A 53 6.65 0.56 -2.73
CA ARG A 53 8.04 0.09 -2.79
C ARG A 53 8.96 1.24 -3.14
N ASN A 54 9.99 1.43 -2.33
CA ASN A 54 10.98 2.49 -2.49
C ASN A 54 12.30 1.90 -3.05
N SER A 55 13.12 2.73 -3.70
CA SER A 55 14.35 2.32 -4.40
C SER A 55 15.43 1.78 -3.46
N ASN A 56 15.34 2.13 -2.17
CA ASN A 56 16.23 1.65 -1.11
C ASN A 56 15.81 0.29 -0.52
N GLY A 57 14.82 -0.38 -1.13
CA GLY A 57 14.32 -1.68 -0.67
C GLY A 57 13.26 -1.62 0.44
N LYS A 58 12.96 -0.43 0.99
CA LYS A 58 11.89 -0.27 1.98
C LYS A 58 10.51 -0.44 1.34
N LYS A 59 9.58 -1.00 2.11
CA LYS A 59 8.18 -1.18 1.76
C LYS A 59 7.30 -0.52 2.81
N TYR A 60 6.18 0.05 2.39
CA TYR A 60 5.21 0.68 3.28
C TYR A 60 3.79 0.27 2.89
N LYS A 61 2.96 -0.07 3.87
CA LYS A 61 1.52 -0.21 3.67
C LYS A 61 0.87 1.16 3.86
N ALA A 62 0.23 1.67 2.82
CA ALA A 62 -0.47 2.95 2.85
C ALA A 62 -1.98 2.74 2.84
N THR A 63 -2.68 3.52 3.66
CA THR A 63 -4.15 3.61 3.64
C THR A 63 -4.61 4.76 2.74
N GLN A 64 -3.76 5.77 2.53
CA GLN A 64 -4.01 6.88 1.62
C GLN A 64 -2.77 7.21 0.80
N ILE A 65 -3.00 7.50 -0.49
CA ILE A 65 -2.01 7.97 -1.46
C ILE A 65 -2.39 9.39 -1.93
N PRO A 66 -1.46 10.19 -2.47
CA PRO A 66 -1.79 11.48 -3.05
C PRO A 66 -2.80 11.33 -4.20
N SER A 67 -3.69 12.31 -4.32
CA SER A 67 -4.73 12.34 -5.36
C SER A 67 -4.18 12.27 -6.79
N GLU A 68 -2.97 12.80 -7.03
CA GLU A 68 -2.29 12.67 -8.32
C GLU A 68 -1.90 11.21 -8.65
N VAL A 69 -1.59 10.40 -7.65
CA VAL A 69 -1.26 8.98 -7.83
C VAL A 69 -2.54 8.17 -7.99
N GLU A 70 -3.57 8.49 -7.21
CA GLU A 70 -4.88 7.85 -7.30
C GLU A 70 -5.50 8.01 -8.69
N ALA A 71 -5.41 9.21 -9.26
CA ALA A 71 -5.88 9.49 -10.63
C ALA A 71 -5.19 8.62 -11.69
N LEU A 72 -3.93 8.23 -11.47
CA LEU A 72 -3.15 7.39 -12.39
C LEU A 72 -3.40 5.89 -12.19
N LEU A 73 -3.62 5.44 -10.95
CA LEU A 73 -3.86 4.04 -10.62
C LEU A 73 -5.30 3.59 -10.92
N GLY A 74 -6.24 4.54 -10.97
CA GLY A 74 -7.66 4.23 -11.08
C GLY A 74 -8.26 3.76 -9.76
N PRO A 75 -9.59 3.52 -9.74
CA PRO A 75 -10.29 3.16 -8.51
C PRO A 75 -9.82 1.81 -7.95
N LEU A 76 -9.82 1.69 -6.61
CA LEU A 76 -9.58 0.46 -5.84
C LEU A 76 -10.69 -0.59 -6.08
N ASN A 77 -10.79 -1.09 -7.31
CA ASN A 77 -11.73 -2.10 -7.70
C ASN A 77 -11.28 -3.46 -7.15
N SER A 78 -12.22 -4.17 -6.53
CA SER A 78 -12.06 -5.37 -5.70
C SER A 78 -11.49 -6.61 -6.39
N ASN A 79 -11.08 -6.53 -7.65
CA ASN A 79 -10.45 -7.63 -8.37
C ASN A 79 -8.94 -7.38 -8.43
N LEU A 80 -8.30 -7.38 -7.26
CA LEU A 80 -6.87 -7.62 -7.22
C LEU A 80 -6.68 -9.08 -7.64
N PRO A 81 -5.91 -9.38 -8.69
CA PRO A 81 -5.58 -10.76 -8.99
C PRO A 81 -4.78 -11.27 -7.78
N PHE A 82 -5.42 -12.13 -6.98
CA PHE A 82 -4.66 -13.15 -6.27
C PHE A 82 -3.87 -13.87 -7.36
N GLU A 83 -2.56 -13.94 -7.14
CA GLU A 83 -1.53 -14.60 -7.96
C GLU A 83 -2.07 -15.36 -9.16
N GLU A 84 -1.62 -14.99 -10.37
CA GLU A 84 -1.89 -15.71 -11.62
C GLU A 84 -1.95 -17.21 -11.36
N GLU A 85 -3.13 -17.78 -11.52
CA GLU A 85 -3.34 -19.22 -11.56
C GLU A 85 -2.43 -19.76 -12.66
N VAL A 86 -1.30 -20.35 -12.24
CA VAL A 86 -0.33 -20.94 -13.16
C VAL A 86 -1.05 -22.11 -13.83
N ALA A 87 -1.55 -21.87 -15.04
CA ALA A 87 -2.22 -22.88 -15.84
C ALA A 87 -1.27 -24.10 -15.96
N PRO A 88 -1.75 -25.33 -15.71
CA PRO A 88 -0.90 -26.50 -15.91
C PRO A 88 -0.56 -26.60 -17.40
N LEU A 89 0.74 -26.67 -17.69
CA LEU A 89 1.26 -27.01 -19.02
C LEU A 89 0.77 -28.43 -19.35
N ASN A 90 -0.06 -28.54 -20.41
CA ASN A 90 -0.38 -29.80 -21.06
C ASN A 90 0.85 -30.43 -21.73
#